data_AF-A0A935GQX3-F1
#
_entry.id   AF-A0A935GQX3-F1
#
_cell.length_a   1.000
_cell.length_b   1.000
_cell.length_c   1.000
_cell.angle_alpha   90.00
_cell.angle_beta   90.00
_cell.angle_gamma   90.00
#
_symmetry.space_group_name_H-M   'P 1'
#
loop_
_entity.id
_entity.type
_entity.pdbx_description
1 polymer ?
#
loop_
_entity_poly.entity_id
_entity_poly.type
_entity_poly.pdbx_seq_one_letter_code
_entity_poly.pdbx_strand_id
1 'polypeptide(L)' 'MLTVEVRSRVEPELKREAAAVLKAAGLDVSTAIRLFLRGVVEKGGLPMDLPRPNPTTLAAIKAAKSGKVTNVTLDDL' A
#
# COMPACT_ATOMS: atom_id res chain seq x y z
N MET A 1 29.02 0.22 -1.57
CA MET A 1 27.57 0.10 -1.82
C MET A 1 27.07 1.45 -2.26
N LEU A 2 26.47 1.58 -3.45
CA LEU A 2 25.93 2.86 -3.91
C LEU A 2 24.62 3.12 -3.15
N THR A 3 24.45 4.33 -2.64
CA THR A 3 23.22 4.76 -1.96
C THR A 3 22.50 5.79 -2.80
N VAL A 4 21.17 5.80 -2.73
CA VAL A 4 20.30 6.77 -3.40
C VAL A 4 19.36 7.37 -2.37
N GLU A 5 18.94 8.61 -2.59
CA GLU A 5 18.07 9.33 -1.67
C GLU A 5 16.58 9.10 -1.98
N VAL A 6 15.76 8.98 -0.94
CA VAL A 6 14.30 8.94 -1.03
C VAL A 6 13.74 10.25 -0.47
N ARG A 7 13.10 11.06 -1.32
CA ARG A 7 12.43 12.30 -0.93
C ARG A 7 10.93 12.20 -1.21
N SER A 8 10.11 12.53 -0.21
CA SER A 8 8.66 12.62 -0.36
C SER A 8 8.11 13.80 0.42
N ARG A 9 7.09 14.47 -0.13
CA ARG A 9 6.37 15.54 0.57
C ARG A 9 5.30 14.92 1.46
N VAL A 10 5.30 15.29 2.73
CA VAL A 10 4.33 14.86 3.73
C VAL A 10 3.94 16.05 4.60
N GLU A 11 2.76 15.97 5.20
CA GLU A 11 2.32 16.96 6.18
C GLU A 11 3.28 16.97 7.40
N PRO A 12 3.66 18.15 7.93
CA PRO A 12 4.58 18.25 9.05
C PRO A 12 4.07 17.51 10.30
N GLU A 13 2.78 17.63 10.59
CA GLU A 13 2.06 16.98 11.69
C GLU A 13 2.19 15.45 11.57
N LEU A 14 1.88 14.91 10.39
CA LEU A 14 2.01 13.49 10.10
C LEU A 14 3.44 12.98 10.31
N LYS A 15 4.45 13.73 9.86
CA LYS A 15 5.86 13.36 10.07
C LYS A 15 6.22 13.33 11.55
N ARG A 16 5.75 14.32 12.32
CA ARG A 16 6.00 14.44 13.76
C ARG A 16 5.38 13.27 14.52
N GLU A 17 4.12 12.94 14.23
CA GLU A 17 3.40 11.83 14.85
C GLU A 17 4.03 10.48 14.52
N ALA A 18 4.30 10.23 13.23
CA ALA A 18 4.95 9.00 12.80
C ALA A 18 6.33 8.83 13.45
N ALA A 19 7.13 9.90 13.54
CA ALA A 19 8.43 9.87 14.21
C ALA A 19 8.32 9.54 15.71
N ALA A 20 7.30 10.05 16.41
CA ALA A 20 7.08 9.74 17.82
C ALA A 20 6.71 8.27 18.03
N VAL A 21 5.79 7.74 17.21
CA VAL A 21 5.38 6.32 17.26
C VAL A 21 6.56 5.39 16.96
N LEU A 22 7.32 5.67 15.89
CA LEU A 22 8.48 4.87 15.52
C LEU A 22 9.58 4.92 16.58
N LYS A 23 9.82 6.09 17.17
CA LYS A 23 10.82 6.26 18.24
C LYS A 23 10.45 5.44 19.48
N ALA A 24 9.17 5.34 19.82
CA ALA A 24 8.71 4.47 20.91
C ALA A 24 9.02 2.99 20.64
N ALA A 25 9.10 2.58 19.37
CA ALA A 25 9.53 1.26 18.93
C ALA A 25 11.06 1.14 18.67
N GLY A 26 11.85 2.17 18.99
CA GLY A 26 13.30 2.18 18.78
C GLY A 26 13.75 2.40 17.32
N LEU A 27 12.87 2.94 16.48
CA LEU A 27 13.13 3.15 15.05
C LEU A 27 13.16 4.64 14.70
N ASP A 28 14.04 5.02 13.78
CA ASP A 28 13.93 6.32 13.09
C ASP A 28 13.10 6.19 11.80
N VAL A 29 12.68 7.34 11.25
CA VAL A 29 11.85 7.38 10.04
C VAL A 29 12.57 6.74 8.85
N SER A 30 13.88 6.97 8.71
CA SER A 30 14.68 6.42 7.63
C SER A 30 14.74 4.89 7.67
N THR A 31 14.86 4.29 8.85
CA THR A 31 14.83 2.84 9.04
C THR A 31 13.47 2.27 8.72
N ALA A 32 12.39 2.93 9.16
CA ALA A 32 11.04 2.52 8.81
C ALA A 32 10.80 2.54 7.28
N ILE A 33 11.26 3.59 6.58
CA ILE A 33 11.19 3.68 5.12
C ILE A 33 11.97 2.54 4.45
N ARG A 34 13.18 2.23 4.93
CA ARG A 34 13.98 1.10 4.41
C ARG A 34 13.28 -0.25 4.62
N LEU A 35 12.68 -0.46 5.79
CA LEU A 35 11.91 -1.67 6.08
C LEU A 35 10.68 -1.80 5.18
N PHE A 36 9.96 -0.70 4.97
CA PHE A 36 8.83 -0.65 4.05
C PHE A 36 9.24 -1.03 2.62
N LEU A 37 10.29 -0.40 2.08
CA LEU A 37 10.77 -0.69 0.72
C LEU A 37 11.24 -2.15 0.58
N ARG A 38 11.90 -2.70 1.60
CA ARG A 38 12.27 -4.12 1.59
C ARG A 38 11.04 -5.03 1.60
N GLY A 39 10.04 -4.71 2.42
CA GLY A 39 8.77 -5.45 2.43
C GLY A 39 8.04 -5.42 1.09
N VAL A 40 8.13 -4.30 0.35
CA VAL A 40 7.57 -4.20 -1.01
C VAL A 40 8.22 -5.21 -1.95
N VAL A 41 9.56 -5.27 -1.93
CA VAL A 41 10.32 -6.20 -2.77
C VAL A 41 10.03 -7.65 -2.39
N GLU A 42 10.00 -7.97 -1.09
CA GLU A 42 9.78 -9.34 -0.60
C GLU A 42 8.38 -9.88 -0.93
N LYS A 43 7.35 -9.03 -0.85
CA LYS A 43 5.95 -9.45 -1.10
C LYS A 43 5.49 -9.25 -2.55
N GLY A 44 6.27 -8.55 -3.38
CA GLY A 44 5.85 -8.16 -4.74
C GLY A 44 4.65 -7.22 -4.75
N GLY A 45 4.47 -6.41 -3.70
CA GLY A 45 3.28 -5.57 -3.50
C GLY A 45 3.35 -4.76 -2.21
N LEU A 46 2.29 -4.04 -1.85
CA LEU A 46 2.28 -3.24 -0.62
C LEU A 46 2.40 -4.14 0.61
N PRO A 47 3.34 -3.86 1.54
CA PRO A 47 3.62 -4.76 2.66
C PRO A 47 2.67 -4.61 3.85
N MET A 48 1.60 -3.86 3.67
CA MET A 48 0.54 -3.56 4.64
C MET A 48 -0.81 -3.90 4.02
N ASP A 49 -1.82 -4.12 4.86
CA ASP A 49 -3.16 -4.37 4.38
C ASP A 49 -3.64 -3.19 3.53
N LEU A 50 -4.15 -3.51 2.34
CA LEU A 50 -4.69 -2.50 1.45
C LEU A 50 -5.90 -1.85 2.12
N PRO A 51 -6.04 -0.50 2.05
CA PRO A 51 -7.25 0.14 2.50
C PRO A 51 -8.46 -0.43 1.76
N ARG A 52 -9.62 -0.34 2.41
CA ARG A 52 -10.91 -0.82 1.86
C ARG A 52 -11.02 -0.42 0.38
N PRO A 53 -11.38 -1.35 -0.52
CA PRO A 53 -11.51 -1.06 -1.94
C PRO A 53 -12.42 0.16 -2.14
N ASN A 54 -12.11 0.95 -3.18
CA ASN A 54 -12.91 2.13 -3.49
C ASN A 54 -14.37 1.73 -3.81
N PRO A 55 -15.33 2.67 -3.78
CA PRO A 55 -16.74 2.37 -4.02
C PRO A 55 -17.00 1.65 -5.35
N THR A 56 -16.26 2.00 -6.40
CA THR A 56 -16.36 1.37 -7.73
C THR A 56 -15.97 -0.11 -7.68
N THR A 57 -14.82 -0.42 -7.06
CA THR A 57 -14.36 -1.80 -6.88
C THR A 57 -15.31 -2.59 -6.02
N LEU A 58 -15.85 -2.00 -4.94
CA LEU A 58 -16.86 -2.65 -4.10
C LEU A 58 -18.15 -2.96 -4.86
N ALA A 59 -18.61 -2.03 -5.70
CA ALA A 59 -19.79 -2.23 -6.54
C ALA A 59 -19.57 -3.35 -7.56
N ALA A 60 -18.39 -3.39 -8.20
CA ALA A 60 -18.02 -4.45 -9.13
C ALA A 60 -17.98 -5.83 -8.45
N ILE A 61 -17.38 -5.93 -7.25
CA ILE A 61 -17.36 -7.17 -6.46
C ILE A 61 -18.79 -7.60 -6.10
N LYS A 62 -19.67 -6.66 -5.72
CA LYS A 62 -21.07 -6.97 -5.40
C LYS A 62 -21.86 -7.44 -6.63
N ALA A 63 -21.66 -6.81 -7.79
CA ALA A 63 -22.27 -7.23 -9.05
C ALA A 63 -21.83 -8.64 -9.42
N ALA A 64 -20.52 -8.93 -9.36
CA ALA A 64 -19.97 -10.27 -9.58
C ALA A 64 -20.57 -11.32 -8.64
N LYS A 65 -20.60 -11.05 -7.32
CA LYS A 65 -21.19 -11.97 -6.33
C LYS A 65 -22.70 -12.19 -6.51
N SER A 66 -23.41 -11.23 -7.11
CA SER A 66 -24.86 -11.34 -7.38
C SER A 66 -25.19 -11.89 -8.77
N GLY A 67 -24.19 -12.36 -9.51
CA GLY A 67 -24.38 -12.90 -10.87
C GLY A 67 -24.69 -11.85 -11.93
N LYS A 68 -24.52 -10.56 -11.62
CA LYS A 68 -24.71 -9.45 -12.57
C LYS A 68 -23.42 -9.17 -13.34
N VAL A 69 -22.89 -10.20 -14.00
CA VAL A 69 -21.67 -10.13 -14.83
C VAL A 69 -21.93 -10.73 -16.19
N THR A 70 -21.25 -10.20 -17.19
CA THR A 70 -21.23 -10.79 -18.53
C THR A 70 -20.21 -11.91 -18.54
N ASN A 71 -20.65 -13.14 -18.83
CA ASN A 71 -19.75 -14.25 -19.09
C ASN A 71 -19.22 -14.11 -20.52
N VAL A 72 -17.91 -14.14 -20.67
CA VAL A 72 -17.19 -14.12 -21.95
C VAL A 72 -16.20 -15.27 -21.95
N THR A 73 -15.89 -15.83 -23.12
CA THR A 73 -14.85 -16.85 -23.25
C THR A 73 -13.47 -16.19 -23.36
N LEU A 74 -12.38 -16.95 -23.19
CA LEU A 74 -11.02 -16.42 -23.37
C LEU A 74 -10.77 -15.92 -24.80
N ASP A 75 -11.49 -16.45 -25.78
CA ASP A 75 -11.40 -16.04 -27.18
C ASP A 75 -12.12 -14.70 -27.45
N ASP A 76 -12.95 -14.22 -26.50
CA ASP A 76 -13.74 -12.97 -26.58
C ASP A 76 -13.09 -11.78 -25.84
N LEU A 77 -11.95 -11.98 -25.15
CA LEU A 77 -11.23 -10.98 -24.34
C LEU A 77 -10.17 -10.21 -25.16
#